data_AF-A0A7D9JK21-F1
#
_entry.id   AF-A0A7D9JK21-F1
#
_cell.length_a   1.000
_cell.length_b   1.000
_cell.length_c   1.000
_cell.angle_alpha   90.00
_cell.angle_beta   90.00
_cell.angle_gamma   90.00
#
_symmetry.space_group_name_H-M   'P 1'
#
loop_
_entity.id
_entity.type
_entity.pdbx_description
1 polymer ?
#
loop_
_entity_poly.entity_id
_entity_poly.type
_entity_poly.pdbx_seq_one_letter_code
_entity_poly.pdbx_strand_id
1 'polypeptide(L)'
;MPLTNETDEPSVSKNDLELEETVLALKREKRARKTNVTKIRHNLEKLCAQKSKLNRGEIEAEIEALWDALETGLSVMDELCSTYIKSNQAEAKEAILKEQENFESDGHQTVEKAQQVIKEYLSSISEQGQK
;
A
#
# COMPACT_ATOMS: atom_id res chain seq x y z
N MET A 1 10.87 -4.87 62.90
CA MET A 1 10.85 -5.78 61.73
C MET A 1 10.46 -4.94 60.52
N PRO A 2 11.26 -4.87 59.43
CA PRO A 2 10.84 -4.18 58.23
C PRO A 2 10.07 -5.14 57.32
N LEU A 3 8.89 -4.72 56.88
CA LEU A 3 8.13 -5.37 55.82
C LEU A 3 8.76 -4.97 54.49
N THR A 4 9.31 -5.91 53.75
CA THR A 4 9.82 -5.68 52.40
C THR A 4 8.66 -5.67 51.42
N ASN A 5 8.52 -4.54 50.71
CA ASN A 5 7.75 -4.39 49.50
C ASN A 5 8.13 -5.48 48.49
N GLU A 6 7.18 -6.32 48.11
CA GLU A 6 7.23 -7.04 46.84
C GLU A 6 6.45 -6.19 45.83
N THR A 7 7.16 -5.29 45.17
CA THR A 7 6.70 -4.68 43.93
C THR A 7 7.03 -5.68 42.83
N ASP A 8 6.04 -6.50 42.51
CA ASP A 8 6.07 -7.46 41.40
C ASP A 8 6.09 -6.65 40.09
N GLU A 9 7.29 -6.33 39.59
CA GLU A 9 7.43 -5.80 38.24
C GLU A 9 7.14 -6.93 37.23
N PRO A 10 6.22 -6.74 36.27
CA PRO A 10 6.00 -7.75 35.24
C PRO A 10 7.26 -7.83 34.37
N SER A 11 7.99 -8.94 34.46
CA SER A 11 9.12 -9.21 33.58
C SER A 11 8.59 -9.43 32.15
N VAL A 12 8.56 -8.37 31.34
CA VAL A 12 8.32 -8.49 29.91
C VAL A 12 9.39 -9.42 29.33
N SER A 13 8.97 -10.50 28.67
CA SER A 13 9.90 -11.46 28.10
C SER A 13 10.68 -10.81 26.96
N LYS A 14 11.97 -11.15 26.79
CA LYS A 14 12.78 -10.64 25.66
C LYS A 14 12.10 -10.86 24.30
N ASN A 15 11.37 -11.96 24.17
CA ASN A 15 10.61 -12.30 22.96
C ASN A 15 9.47 -11.31 22.68
N ASP A 16 8.86 -10.74 23.73
CA ASP A 16 7.76 -9.78 23.58
C ASP A 16 8.29 -8.42 23.08
N LEU A 17 9.49 -8.02 23.55
CA LEU A 17 10.18 -6.82 23.10
C LEU A 17 10.64 -6.92 21.64
N GLU A 18 11.25 -8.05 21.25
CA GLU A 18 11.67 -8.29 19.86
C GLU A 18 10.48 -8.30 18.88
N LEU A 19 9.34 -8.83 19.31
CA LEU A 19 8.11 -8.85 18.54
C LEU A 19 7.54 -7.44 18.38
N GLU A 20 7.54 -6.63 19.45
CA GLU A 20 7.09 -5.25 19.40
C GLU A 20 7.97 -4.39 18.48
N GLU A 21 9.30 -4.55 18.55
CA GLU A 21 10.23 -3.88 17.64
C GLU A 21 9.97 -4.27 16.18
N THR A 22 9.72 -5.55 15.91
CA THR A 22 9.38 -6.07 14.58
C THR A 22 8.09 -5.43 14.05
N VAL A 23 7.03 -5.40 14.87
CA VAL A 23 5.75 -4.75 14.51
C VAL A 23 5.95 -3.26 14.22
N LEU A 24 6.77 -2.56 15.01
CA LEU A 24 7.06 -1.14 14.80
C LEU A 24 7.82 -0.90 13.49
N ALA A 25 8.80 -1.74 13.17
CA ALA A 25 9.54 -1.69 11.91
C ALA A 25 8.60 -1.89 10.71
N LEU A 26 7.80 -2.96 10.72
CA LEU A 26 6.82 -3.25 9.67
C LEU A 26 5.77 -2.13 9.52
N LYS A 27 5.30 -1.53 10.62
CA LYS A 27 4.41 -0.36 10.56
C LYS A 27 5.05 0.85 9.90
N ARG A 28 6.36 1.07 10.11
CA ARG A 28 7.09 2.18 9.45
C ARG A 28 7.25 1.89 7.97
N GLU A 29 7.64 0.67 7.62
CA GLU A 29 7.80 0.26 6.23
C GLU A 29 6.48 0.34 5.46
N LYS A 30 5.39 -0.20 6.01
CA LYS A 30 4.04 -0.08 5.44
C LYS A 30 3.70 1.36 5.08
N ARG A 31 3.95 2.30 6.00
CA ARG A 31 3.70 3.74 5.77
C ARG A 31 4.55 4.30 4.62
N ALA A 32 5.80 3.88 4.52
CA ALA A 32 6.67 4.29 3.41
C ALA A 32 6.17 3.74 2.07
N ARG A 33 5.79 2.45 2.00
CA ARG A 33 5.23 1.82 0.79
C ARG A 33 3.93 2.49 0.34
N LYS A 34 2.99 2.72 1.26
CA LYS A 34 1.74 3.45 0.96
C LYS A 34 1.99 4.86 0.43
N THR A 35 2.99 5.55 0.99
CA THR A 35 3.39 6.88 0.52
C THR A 35 3.92 6.81 -0.92
N ASN A 36 4.69 5.77 -1.25
CA ASN A 36 5.18 5.56 -2.61
C ASN A 36 4.02 5.32 -3.61
N VAL A 37 3.09 4.43 -3.27
CA VAL A 37 1.88 4.19 -4.08
C VAL A 37 1.07 5.46 -4.29
N THR A 38 0.90 6.27 -3.23
CA THR A 38 0.19 7.55 -3.33
C THR A 38 0.86 8.53 -4.31
N LYS A 39 2.20 8.57 -4.32
CA LYS A 39 2.97 9.42 -5.25
C LYS A 39 2.79 8.97 -6.70
N ILE A 40 2.95 7.66 -6.95
CA ILE A 40 2.78 7.07 -8.28
C ILE A 40 1.37 7.30 -8.80
N ARG A 41 0.35 7.04 -7.98
CA ARG A 41 -1.06 7.33 -8.32
C ARG A 41 -1.24 8.80 -8.71
N HIS A 42 -0.71 9.72 -7.92
CA HIS A 42 -0.84 11.15 -8.23
C HIS A 42 -0.16 11.53 -9.55
N ASN A 43 1.01 10.96 -9.85
CA ASN A 43 1.69 11.15 -11.13
C ASN A 43 0.84 10.62 -12.29
N LEU A 44 0.31 9.41 -12.15
CA LEU A 44 -0.54 8.76 -13.15
C LEU A 44 -1.80 9.59 -13.43
N GLU A 45 -2.50 10.03 -12.39
CA GLU A 45 -3.66 10.93 -12.52
C GLU A 45 -3.31 12.23 -13.25
N LYS A 46 -2.15 12.82 -12.93
CA LYS A 46 -1.66 14.04 -13.57
C LYS A 46 -1.35 13.81 -15.06
N LEU A 47 -0.78 12.67 -15.43
CA LEU A 47 -0.54 12.31 -16.84
C LEU A 47 -1.86 12.12 -17.57
N CYS A 48 -2.82 11.40 -16.97
CA CYS A 48 -4.14 11.18 -17.56
C CYS A 48 -4.95 12.48 -17.74
N ALA A 49 -4.74 13.49 -16.89
CA ALA A 49 -5.40 14.79 -17.02
C ALA A 49 -4.88 15.61 -18.22
N GLN A 50 -3.67 15.34 -18.72
CA GLN A 50 -3.04 16.10 -19.80
C GLN A 50 -3.48 15.63 -21.20
N LYS A 51 -4.78 15.73 -21.49
CA LYS A 51 -5.39 15.21 -22.75
C LYS A 51 -4.73 15.72 -24.03
N SER A 52 -4.23 16.96 -24.06
CA SER A 52 -3.57 17.55 -25.25
C SER A 52 -2.12 17.13 -25.46
N LYS A 53 -1.50 16.50 -24.46
CA LYS A 53 -0.11 16.00 -24.48
C LYS A 53 -0.04 14.58 -23.95
N LEU A 54 -1.08 13.79 -24.20
CA LEU A 54 -1.19 12.46 -23.66
C LEU A 54 -0.02 11.62 -24.17
N ASN A 55 0.83 11.20 -23.24
CA ASN A 55 1.97 10.35 -23.53
C ASN A 55 1.66 8.94 -23.03
N ARG A 56 1.23 8.09 -23.95
CA ARG A 56 0.86 6.71 -23.65
C ARG A 56 1.99 5.95 -22.96
N GLY A 57 3.23 6.11 -23.42
CA GLY A 57 4.37 5.40 -22.85
C GLY A 57 4.66 5.77 -21.39
N GLU A 58 4.49 7.05 -21.03
CA GLU A 58 4.63 7.50 -19.64
C GLU A 58 3.50 6.97 -18.75
N ILE A 59 2.26 6.92 -19.27
CA ILE A 59 1.12 6.36 -18.53
C ILE A 59 1.31 4.85 -18.30
N GLU A 60 1.73 4.11 -19.33
CA GLU A 60 2.00 2.67 -19.22
C GLU A 60 3.13 2.39 -18.22
N ALA A 61 4.21 3.17 -18.26
CA ALA A 61 5.31 3.04 -17.29
C ALA A 61 4.87 3.33 -15.84
N GLU A 62 4.02 4.34 -15.62
CA GLU A 62 3.48 4.63 -14.28
C GLU A 62 2.45 3.57 -13.81
N ILE A 63 1.73 2.92 -14.73
CA ILE A 63 0.89 1.75 -14.40
C ILE A 63 1.76 0.58 -13.93
N GLU A 64 2.85 0.27 -14.63
CA GLU A 64 3.79 -0.79 -14.21
C GLU A 64 4.41 -0.47 -12.85
N ALA A 65 4.89 0.77 -12.66
CA ALA A 65 5.42 1.22 -11.37
C ALA A 65 4.38 1.13 -10.24
N LEU A 66 3.10 1.38 -10.55
CA LEU A 66 2.02 1.24 -9.58
C LEU A 66 1.82 -0.21 -9.17
N TRP A 67 1.87 -1.16 -10.10
CA TRP A 67 1.78 -2.60 -9.80
C TRP A 67 2.92 -3.07 -8.90
N ASP A 68 4.16 -2.72 -9.24
CA ASP A 68 5.34 -3.06 -8.42
C ASP A 68 5.23 -2.47 -7.00
N ALA A 69 4.76 -1.21 -6.91
CA ALA A 69 4.59 -0.54 -5.63
C ALA A 69 3.44 -1.14 -4.79
N LEU A 70 2.37 -1.62 -5.43
CA LEU A 70 1.28 -2.33 -4.77
C LEU A 70 1.74 -3.69 -4.26
N GLU A 71 2.42 -4.49 -5.08
CA GLU A 71 2.95 -5.80 -4.70
C GLU A 71 3.86 -5.70 -3.47
N THR A 72 4.83 -4.78 -3.51
CA THR A 72 5.74 -4.56 -2.37
C THR A 72 5.01 -4.03 -1.13
N GLY A 73 3.98 -3.20 -1.31
CA GLY A 73 3.15 -2.71 -0.20
C GLY A 73 2.29 -3.81 0.45
N LEU A 74 1.69 -4.68 -0.36
CA LEU A 74 0.86 -5.79 0.08
C LEU A 74 1.70 -6.84 0.81
N SER A 75 2.89 -7.17 0.30
CA SER A 75 3.82 -8.10 0.95
C SER A 75 4.18 -7.67 2.38
N VAL A 76 4.45 -6.38 2.61
CA VAL A 76 4.72 -5.86 3.96
C VAL A 76 3.48 -5.95 4.87
N MET A 77 2.28 -5.78 4.32
CA MET A 77 1.03 -5.95 5.08
C MET A 77 0.78 -7.43 5.41
N ASP A 78 1.13 -8.37 4.53
CA ASP A 78 1.04 -9.81 4.78
C ASP A 78 1.99 -10.26 5.90
N GLU A 79 3.21 -9.72 5.93
CA GLU A 79 4.17 -9.95 7.01
C GLU A 79 3.65 -9.39 8.33
N LEU A 80 3.04 -8.21 8.32
CA LEU A 80 2.43 -7.59 9.49
C LEU A 80 1.23 -8.41 10.01
N CYS A 81 0.37 -8.91 9.12
CA CYS A 81 -0.71 -9.84 9.42
C CYS A 81 -0.17 -11.12 10.07
N SER A 82 0.86 -11.72 9.48
CA SER A 82 1.52 -12.93 10.00
C SER A 82 2.11 -12.72 11.39
N THR A 83 2.66 -11.53 11.63
CA THR A 83 3.19 -11.14 12.94
C THR A 83 2.08 -11.01 13.98
N TYR A 84 0.93 -10.42 13.62
CA TYR A 84 -0.22 -10.33 14.50
C TYR A 84 -0.88 -11.67 14.83
N ILE A 85 -0.83 -12.63 13.91
CA ILE A 85 -1.27 -14.01 14.17
C ILE A 85 -0.38 -14.64 15.25
N LYS A 86 0.94 -14.52 15.12
CA LYS A 86 1.90 -15.06 16.11
C LYS A 86 1.75 -14.42 17.48
N SER A 87 1.38 -13.14 17.53
CA SER A 87 1.17 -12.38 18.77
C SER A 87 -0.25 -12.46 19.32
N ASN A 88 -1.13 -13.30 18.74
CA ASN A 88 -2.54 -13.43 19.10
C ASN A 88 -3.33 -12.08 19.12
N GLN A 89 -2.96 -11.14 18.24
CA GLN A 89 -3.58 -9.81 18.13
C GLN A 89 -4.66 -9.81 17.02
N ALA A 90 -5.80 -10.45 17.30
CA ALA A 90 -6.86 -10.65 16.30
C ALA A 90 -7.43 -9.34 15.73
N GLU A 91 -7.69 -8.34 16.58
CA GLU A 91 -8.22 -7.04 16.14
C GLU A 91 -7.25 -6.30 15.21
N ALA A 92 -5.95 -6.35 15.53
CA ALA A 92 -4.92 -5.72 14.72
C ALA A 92 -4.76 -6.41 13.35
N LYS A 93 -4.81 -7.75 13.33
CA LYS A 93 -4.84 -8.53 12.09
C LYS A 93 -6.03 -8.12 11.20
N GLU A 94 -7.24 -8.09 11.76
CA GLU A 94 -8.45 -7.75 11.00
C GLU A 94 -8.36 -6.33 10.40
N ALA A 95 -7.82 -5.39 11.17
CA ALA A 95 -7.59 -4.04 10.68
C ALA A 95 -6.63 -4.00 9.48
N ILE A 96 -5.56 -4.82 9.48
CA ILE A 96 -4.63 -4.90 8.36
C ILE A 96 -5.26 -5.58 7.14
N LEU A 97 -6.02 -6.68 7.31
CA LEU A 97 -6.72 -7.33 6.19
C LEU A 97 -7.66 -6.36 5.47
N LYS A 98 -8.49 -5.63 6.24
CA LYS A 98 -9.35 -4.60 5.67
C LYS A 98 -8.56 -3.48 4.99
N GLU A 99 -7.41 -3.11 5.55
CA GLU A 99 -6.53 -2.12 4.91
C GLU A 99 -5.95 -2.64 3.59
N GLN A 100 -5.57 -3.92 3.51
CA GLN A 100 -5.07 -4.56 2.28
C GLN A 100 -6.13 -4.55 1.17
N GLU A 101 -7.36 -4.98 1.48
CA GLU A 101 -8.47 -4.97 0.52
C GLU A 101 -8.71 -3.57 -0.06
N ASN A 102 -8.73 -2.55 0.79
CA ASN A 102 -8.90 -1.16 0.34
C ASN A 102 -7.70 -0.70 -0.48
N PHE A 103 -6.48 -1.06 -0.08
CA PHE A 103 -5.26 -0.66 -0.77
C PHE A 103 -5.15 -1.27 -2.18
N GLU A 104 -5.51 -2.55 -2.31
CA GLU A 104 -5.57 -3.25 -3.58
C GLU A 104 -6.70 -2.73 -4.48
N SER A 105 -7.89 -2.50 -3.93
CA SER A 105 -9.04 -1.94 -4.66
C SER A 105 -8.74 -0.54 -5.21
N ASP A 106 -8.15 0.34 -4.39
CA ASP A 106 -7.73 1.69 -4.80
C ASP A 106 -6.71 1.64 -5.95
N GLY A 107 -5.77 0.69 -5.89
CA GLY A 107 -4.78 0.43 -6.93
C GLY A 107 -5.44 0.04 -8.25
N HIS A 108 -6.30 -0.98 -8.22
CA HIS A 108 -7.05 -1.46 -9.38
C HIS A 108 -7.89 -0.34 -10.03
N GLN A 109 -8.64 0.43 -9.23
CA GLN A 109 -9.46 1.53 -9.74
C GLN A 109 -8.63 2.62 -10.43
N THR A 110 -7.42 2.87 -9.92
CA THR A 110 -6.52 3.84 -10.52
C THR A 110 -6.05 3.36 -11.90
N VAL A 111 -5.63 2.11 -12.00
CA VAL A 111 -5.18 1.52 -13.28
C VAL A 111 -6.31 1.46 -14.29
N GLU A 112 -7.51 1.03 -13.87
CA GLU A 112 -8.69 0.96 -14.75
C GLU A 112 -9.02 2.33 -15.36
N LYS A 113 -9.01 3.39 -14.54
CA LYS A 113 -9.20 4.77 -15.03
C LYS A 113 -8.12 5.17 -16.02
N ALA A 114 -6.85 4.88 -15.74
CA ALA A 114 -5.75 5.23 -16.64
C ALA A 114 -5.85 4.51 -17.99
N GLN A 115 -6.19 3.22 -17.98
CA GLN A 115 -6.42 2.43 -19.20
C GLN A 115 -7.61 2.96 -20.01
N GLN A 116 -8.69 3.38 -19.34
CA GLN A 116 -9.83 3.99 -20.00
C GLN A 116 -9.45 5.30 -20.71
N VAL A 117 -8.61 6.14 -20.09
CA VAL A 117 -8.11 7.37 -20.73
C VAL A 117 -7.28 7.06 -21.98
N ILE A 118 -6.40 6.05 -21.94
CA ILE A 118 -5.65 5.61 -23.14
C ILE A 118 -6.61 5.15 -24.23
N LYS A 119 -7.62 4.35 -23.88
CA LYS A 119 -8.61 3.83 -24.83
C LYS A 119 -9.38 4.96 -25.53
N GLU A 120 -9.89 5.92 -24.78
CA GLU A 120 -10.61 7.08 -25.32
C GLU A 120 -9.74 7.91 -26.27
N TYR A 121 -8.47 8.11 -25.92
CA TYR A 121 -7.52 8.81 -26.76
C TYR A 121 -7.32 8.09 -28.10
N LEU A 122 -7.09 6.77 -28.08
CA LEU A 122 -6.93 5.98 -29.31
C LEU A 122 -8.18 6.01 -30.19
N SER A 123 -9.38 5.91 -29.60
CA SER A 123 -10.65 6.03 -30.33
C SER A 123 -10.76 7.40 -31.01
N SER A 124 -10.41 8.49 -30.30
CA SER A 124 -10.50 9.85 -30.85
C SER A 124 -9.56 10.09 -32.05
N ILE A 125 -8.39 9.45 -32.07
CA ILE A 125 -7.46 9.52 -33.21
C ILE A 125 -8.00 8.73 -34.41
N SER A 126 -8.58 7.56 -34.17
CA SER A 126 -9.11 6.71 -35.24
C SER A 126 -10.29 7.36 -35.99
N GLU A 127 -11.12 8.14 -35.29
CA GLU A 127 -12.24 8.87 -35.88
C GLU A 127 -11.82 10.11 -36.67
N GLN A 128 -10.69 10.73 -36.31
CA GLN A 128 -10.15 11.90 -37.02
C GLN A 128 -9.42 11.54 -38.33
N GLY A 129 -8.92 10.30 -38.45
CA GLY A 129 -8.27 9.80 -39.67
C GLY A 129 -9.23 9.33 -40.78
N GLN A 130 -10.56 9.36 -40.55
CA GLN A 130 -11.58 8.93 -41.51
C GLN A 130 -12.36 10.07 -42.17
N LYS A 131 -11.97 11.34 -41.95
CA LYS A 131 -12.54 12.53 -42.61
C LYS A 131 -11.56 13.11 -43.62
#